data_AF-A0A8C7SKX4-F1
#
_entry.id   AF-A0A8C7SKX4-F1
#
_cell.length_a   1.000
_cell.length_b   1.000
_cell.length_c   1.000
_cell.angle_alpha   90.00
_cell.angle_beta   90.00
_cell.angle_gamma   90.00
#
_symmetry.space_group_name_H-M   'P 1'
#
loop_
_entity.id
_entity.type
_entity.pdbx_description
1 polymer ?
#
loop_
_entity_poly.entity_id
_entity_poly.type
_entity_poly.pdbx_seq_one_letter_code
_entity_poly.pdbx_strand_id
1 'polypeptide(L)'
;MSQSHRTGERPSETDCSSLFSHLAPSDKMLLLLLGIVVLHIAALVLLFVSTIVNAWTTGSTSSSDLWNNCSTTNRGYRCDLANTGVWIQAVQALMILSIIFSFISLFLFFCQLFTLQKGGRFFLTGVFQILASLFVMSGAVIYTVMSPEWVPDSEAFGWAYIMAWVAFPLALISGLIYVILRKRE
;
A
#
# COMPACT_ATOMS: atom_id res chain seq x y z
N MET A 1 16.66 65.65 -0.35
CA MET A 1 16.26 64.98 -1.61
C MET A 1 16.98 63.63 -1.61
N SER A 2 16.48 62.61 -0.89
CA SER A 2 15.40 61.65 -1.20
C SER A 2 15.77 60.59 -2.26
N GLN A 3 15.36 59.34 -1.96
CA GLN A 3 15.52 58.03 -2.65
C GLN A 3 16.80 57.25 -2.27
N SER A 4 16.80 56.18 -1.45
CA SER A 4 15.92 55.00 -1.28
C SER A 4 15.76 54.14 -2.53
N HIS A 5 16.73 53.27 -2.78
CA HIS A 5 16.54 52.09 -3.63
C HIS A 5 16.65 50.82 -2.78
N ARG A 6 15.49 50.26 -2.46
CA ARG A 6 15.31 49.00 -1.74
C ARG A 6 15.35 47.88 -2.78
N THR A 7 16.47 47.18 -2.94
CA THR A 7 16.53 45.92 -3.69
C THR A 7 15.99 44.83 -2.78
N GLY A 8 14.85 44.26 -3.14
CA GLY A 8 14.17 43.23 -2.37
C GLY A 8 15.03 41.98 -2.22
N GLU A 9 15.24 41.56 -0.97
CA GLU A 9 15.60 40.19 -0.64
C GLU A 9 14.47 39.27 -1.14
N ARG A 10 14.83 38.42 -2.08
CA ARG A 10 14.03 37.25 -2.45
C ARG A 10 14.11 36.29 -1.25
N PRO A 11 13.00 35.80 -0.67
CA PRO A 11 13.10 34.79 0.37
C PRO A 11 13.81 33.59 -0.23
N SER A 12 14.93 33.19 0.38
CA SER A 12 15.66 32.00 -0.01
C SER A 12 14.69 30.82 0.05
N GLU A 13 14.41 30.21 -1.10
CA GLU A 13 13.84 28.87 -1.17
C GLU A 13 14.56 28.03 -0.14
N THR A 14 13.82 27.56 0.87
CA THR A 14 14.30 26.61 1.85
C THR A 14 14.47 25.31 1.09
N ASP A 15 15.64 25.17 0.46
CA ASP A 15 16.01 23.99 -0.29
C ASP A 15 15.97 22.82 0.69
N CYS A 16 14.99 21.93 0.54
CA CYS A 16 14.77 20.77 1.40
C CYS A 16 16.07 19.95 1.53
N SER A 17 16.93 20.02 0.50
CA SER A 17 18.28 19.46 0.44
C SER A 17 19.22 19.96 1.56
N SER A 18 19.13 21.24 1.93
CA SER A 18 19.99 21.88 2.96
C SER A 18 19.61 21.48 4.39
N LEU A 19 18.33 21.12 4.61
CA LEU A 19 17.87 20.63 5.91
C LEU A 19 18.47 19.24 6.22
N PHE A 20 18.68 18.41 5.19
CA PHE A 20 19.29 17.08 5.32
C PHE A 20 20.83 17.10 5.36
N SER A 21 21.49 18.19 4.98
CA SER A 21 22.97 18.26 5.02
C SER A 21 23.54 18.41 6.43
N HIS A 22 22.74 18.87 7.41
CA HIS A 22 23.15 19.04 8.81
C HIS A 22 23.04 17.77 9.67
N LEU A 23 22.42 16.71 9.15
CA LEU A 23 22.26 15.45 9.87
C LEU A 23 23.53 14.59 9.75
N ALA A 24 23.96 14.00 10.88
CA ALA A 24 25.12 13.11 10.89
C ALA A 24 24.85 11.88 10.00
N PRO A 25 25.90 11.23 9.44
CA PRO A 25 25.73 10.02 8.61
C PRO A 25 24.92 8.91 9.29
N SER A 26 24.97 8.83 10.62
CA SER A 26 24.16 7.92 11.45
C SER A 26 22.66 8.25 11.43
N ASP A 27 22.32 9.53 11.40
CA ASP A 27 20.93 10.01 11.51
C ASP A 27 20.18 9.78 10.19
N LYS A 28 20.88 9.87 9.07
CA LYS A 28 20.34 9.58 7.73
C LYS A 28 19.92 8.12 7.58
N MET A 29 20.67 7.19 8.17
CA MET A 29 20.36 5.76 8.12
C MET A 29 19.18 5.40 9.03
N LEU A 30 19.06 6.04 10.20
CA LEU A 30 17.92 5.88 11.10
C LEU A 30 16.62 6.40 10.49
N LEU A 31 16.66 7.60 9.89
CA LEU A 31 15.50 8.18 9.21
C LEU A 31 15.02 7.32 8.04
N LEU A 32 15.96 6.76 7.27
CA LEU A 32 15.65 5.87 6.15
C LEU A 32 15.00 4.57 6.66
N LEU A 33 15.53 3.99 7.72
CA LEU A 33 14.98 2.78 8.34
C LEU A 33 13.56 3.01 8.87
N LEU A 34 13.36 4.12 9.59
CA LEU A 34 12.03 4.54 10.08
C LEU A 34 11.05 4.75 8.92
N GLY A 35 11.49 5.41 7.85
CA GLY A 35 10.69 5.64 6.67
C GLY A 35 10.21 4.35 6.01
N ILE A 36 11.07 3.33 5.91
CA ILE A 36 10.68 2.03 5.35
C ILE A 36 9.68 1.30 6.26
N VAL A 37 9.86 1.36 7.57
CA VAL A 37 8.91 0.76 8.53
C VAL A 37 7.53 1.40 8.38
N VAL A 38 7.47 2.72 8.36
CA VAL A 38 6.21 3.46 8.17
C VAL A 38 5.59 3.11 6.82
N LEU A 39 6.38 3.07 5.75
CA LEU A 39 5.92 2.70 4.42
C LEU A 39 5.35 1.27 4.38
N HIS A 40 6.00 0.31 5.04
CA HIS A 40 5.55 -1.06 5.14
C HIS A 40 4.23 -1.16 5.91
N ILE A 41 4.15 -0.54 7.09
CA ILE A 41 2.92 -0.53 7.91
C ILE A 41 1.78 0.12 7.14
N ALA A 42 2.03 1.23 6.44
CA ALA A 42 1.03 1.88 5.61
C ALA A 42 0.50 0.93 4.51
N ALA A 43 1.40 0.26 3.78
CA ALA A 43 1.00 -0.73 2.78
C ALA A 43 0.17 -1.87 3.39
N LEU A 44 0.57 -2.39 4.54
CA LEU A 44 -0.14 -3.47 5.23
C LEU A 44 -1.54 -3.04 5.68
N VAL A 45 -1.69 -1.84 6.23
CA VAL A 45 -2.99 -1.29 6.61
C VAL A 45 -3.89 -1.13 5.38
N LEU A 46 -3.36 -0.61 4.27
CA LEU A 46 -4.12 -0.48 3.03
C LEU A 46 -4.55 -1.84 2.48
N LEU A 47 -3.69 -2.86 2.50
CA LEU A 47 -4.04 -4.24 2.11
C LEU A 47 -5.16 -4.80 2.99
N PHE A 48 -5.07 -4.59 4.30
CA PHE A 48 -6.07 -5.07 5.26
C PHE A 48 -7.42 -4.39 5.04
N VAL A 49 -7.43 -3.05 5.00
CA VAL A 49 -8.64 -2.25 4.77
C VAL A 49 -9.26 -2.59 3.42
N SER A 50 -8.45 -2.70 2.37
CA SER A 50 -8.95 -3.12 1.06
C SER A 50 -9.62 -4.49 1.14
N THR A 51 -9.02 -5.47 1.82
CA THR A 51 -9.55 -6.84 1.83
C THR A 51 -10.85 -6.99 2.62
N ILE A 52 -11.04 -6.23 3.69
CA ILE A 52 -12.17 -6.45 4.63
C ILE A 52 -13.38 -5.53 4.40
N VAL A 53 -13.21 -4.38 3.72
CA VAL A 53 -14.26 -3.37 3.65
C VAL A 53 -15.16 -3.57 2.43
N ASN A 54 -16.49 -3.53 2.67
CA ASN A 54 -17.62 -3.60 1.73
C ASN A 54 -17.72 -2.43 0.73
N ALA A 55 -16.62 -2.14 0.01
CA ALA A 55 -16.52 -1.02 -0.92
C ALA A 55 -15.56 -1.28 -2.09
N TRP A 56 -15.49 -2.51 -2.59
CA TRP A 56 -14.78 -2.82 -3.85
C TRP A 56 -15.58 -2.38 -5.07
N THR A 57 -16.90 -2.53 -4.99
CA THR A 57 -17.86 -2.03 -5.98
C THR A 57 -19.04 -1.39 -5.25
N THR A 58 -19.48 -0.25 -5.74
CA THR A 58 -20.54 0.55 -5.13
C THR A 58 -21.52 1.06 -6.19
N GLY A 59 -22.81 0.84 -5.96
CA GLY A 59 -23.93 1.43 -6.69
C GLY A 59 -24.74 2.38 -5.80
N SER A 60 -25.81 2.95 -6.34
CA SER A 60 -26.69 3.88 -5.62
C SER A 60 -27.38 3.26 -4.40
N THR A 61 -27.65 1.95 -4.45
CA THR A 61 -28.35 1.19 -3.41
C THR A 61 -27.67 -0.14 -3.11
N SER A 62 -26.48 -0.38 -3.65
CA SER A 62 -25.72 -1.61 -3.49
C SER A 62 -24.26 -1.30 -3.14
N SER A 63 -23.65 -2.14 -2.33
CA SER A 63 -22.22 -2.10 -2.04
C SER A 63 -21.70 -3.51 -1.83
N SER A 64 -20.58 -3.82 -2.45
CA SER A 64 -19.98 -5.15 -2.42
C SER A 64 -18.49 -5.08 -2.07
N ASP A 65 -18.03 -6.03 -1.25
CA ASP A 65 -16.62 -6.39 -1.06
C ASP A 65 -16.30 -7.65 -1.86
N LEU A 66 -15.13 -8.19 -1.60
CA LEU A 66 -14.68 -9.49 -2.09
C LEU A 66 -15.53 -10.66 -1.56
N TRP A 67 -16.21 -10.53 -0.42
CA TRP A 67 -16.83 -11.62 0.35
C TRP A 67 -18.36 -11.61 0.30
N ASN A 68 -18.97 -10.43 0.23
CA ASN A 68 -20.38 -10.17 0.37
C ASN A 68 -20.83 -9.12 -0.64
N ASN A 69 -22.06 -9.29 -1.12
CA ASN A 69 -22.80 -8.30 -1.89
C ASN A 69 -23.97 -7.83 -1.03
N CYS A 70 -23.98 -6.55 -0.70
CA CYS A 70 -25.02 -5.95 0.11
C CYS A 70 -25.88 -4.99 -0.72
N SER A 71 -27.19 -5.06 -0.53
CA SER A 71 -28.15 -4.17 -1.16
C SER A 71 -29.16 -3.62 -0.16
N THR A 72 -29.49 -2.34 -0.34
CA THR A 72 -30.55 -1.65 0.37
C THR A 72 -31.80 -1.71 -0.47
N THR A 73 -32.80 -2.45 0.00
CA THR A 73 -34.11 -2.54 -0.65
C THR A 73 -35.18 -1.88 0.22
N ASN A 74 -36.39 -1.66 -0.32
CA ASN A 74 -37.54 -1.18 0.46
C ASN A 74 -37.91 -2.09 1.66
N ARG A 75 -37.35 -3.31 1.73
CA ARG A 75 -37.54 -4.28 2.82
C ARG A 75 -36.37 -4.31 3.83
N GLY A 76 -35.40 -3.41 3.72
CA GLY A 76 -34.24 -3.31 4.60
C GLY A 76 -32.90 -3.62 3.91
N TYR A 77 -31.83 -3.60 4.71
CA TYR A 77 -30.46 -3.91 4.29
C TYR A 77 -30.23 -5.43 4.29
N ARG A 78 -29.80 -5.98 3.15
CA ARG A 78 -29.50 -7.41 2.99
C ARG A 78 -28.08 -7.58 2.48
N CYS A 79 -27.37 -8.58 3.00
CA CYS A 79 -26.06 -8.99 2.52
C CYS A 79 -26.08 -10.48 2.22
N ASP A 80 -25.74 -10.83 0.99
CA ASP A 80 -25.59 -12.22 0.53
C ASP A 80 -24.12 -12.48 0.18
N LEU A 81 -23.67 -13.73 0.29
CA LEU A 81 -22.27 -14.08 0.04
C LEU A 81 -21.92 -13.90 -1.45
N ALA A 82 -20.76 -13.31 -1.75
CA ALA A 82 -20.21 -13.15 -3.09
C ALA A 82 -19.69 -14.50 -3.63
N ASN A 83 -20.60 -15.45 -3.89
CA ASN A 83 -20.27 -16.82 -4.29
C ASN A 83 -20.58 -17.13 -5.76
N THR A 84 -20.65 -16.11 -6.62
CA THR A 84 -21.17 -16.27 -7.97
C THR A 84 -20.14 -16.64 -9.05
N GLY A 85 -18.82 -16.60 -8.77
CA GLY A 85 -17.80 -16.91 -9.78
C GLY A 85 -16.46 -17.44 -9.25
N VAL A 86 -15.86 -18.42 -9.93
CA VAL A 86 -14.54 -19.00 -9.59
C VAL A 86 -13.43 -17.93 -9.55
N TRP A 87 -13.56 -16.87 -10.35
CA TRP A 87 -12.58 -15.79 -10.41
C TRP A 87 -12.53 -14.95 -9.12
N ILE A 88 -13.65 -14.74 -8.42
CA ILE A 88 -13.65 -13.96 -7.17
C ILE A 88 -12.90 -14.72 -6.07
N GLN A 89 -13.00 -16.05 -6.06
CA GLN A 89 -12.23 -16.90 -5.15
C GLN A 89 -10.71 -16.79 -5.40
N ALA A 90 -10.30 -16.67 -6.67
CA ALA A 90 -8.90 -16.40 -7.00
C ALA A 90 -8.46 -15.03 -6.45
N VAL A 91 -9.27 -13.97 -6.64
CA VAL A 91 -8.96 -12.63 -6.08
C VAL A 91 -8.86 -12.68 -4.56
N GLN A 92 -9.81 -13.32 -3.88
CA GLN A 92 -9.81 -13.51 -2.42
C GLN A 92 -8.51 -14.19 -1.94
N ALA A 93 -8.13 -15.30 -2.59
CA ALA A 93 -6.91 -16.02 -2.23
C ALA A 93 -5.65 -15.15 -2.44
N LEU A 94 -5.58 -14.40 -3.54
CA LEU A 94 -4.47 -13.49 -3.83
C LEU A 94 -4.37 -12.36 -2.79
N MET A 95 -5.49 -11.78 -2.38
CA MET A 95 -5.52 -10.74 -1.34
C MET A 95 -5.07 -11.29 0.02
N ILE A 96 -5.55 -12.47 0.43
CA ILE A 96 -5.09 -13.13 1.66
C ILE A 96 -3.58 -13.42 1.60
N LEU A 97 -3.08 -13.99 0.50
CA LEU A 97 -1.66 -14.28 0.34
C LEU A 97 -0.81 -13.01 0.42
N SER A 98 -1.27 -11.90 -0.16
CA SER A 98 -0.59 -10.61 -0.07
C SER A 98 -0.41 -10.13 1.38
N ILE A 99 -1.47 -10.25 2.20
CA ILE A 99 -1.45 -9.88 3.62
C ILE A 99 -0.49 -10.80 4.38
N ILE A 100 -0.58 -12.12 4.19
CA ILE A 100 0.28 -13.10 4.88
C ILE A 100 1.76 -12.81 4.58
N PHE A 101 2.12 -12.64 3.32
CA PHE A 101 3.52 -12.37 2.95
C PHE A 101 4.01 -11.02 3.47
N SER A 102 3.17 -9.99 3.49
CA SER A 102 3.55 -8.70 4.09
C SER A 102 3.72 -8.80 5.61
N PHE A 103 2.86 -9.56 6.32
CA PHE A 103 3.06 -9.81 7.77
C PHE A 103 4.35 -10.58 8.06
N ILE A 104 4.64 -11.64 7.28
CA ILE A 104 5.89 -12.41 7.43
C ILE A 104 7.08 -11.49 7.17
N SER A 105 7.03 -10.67 6.12
CA SER A 105 8.06 -9.68 5.82
C SER A 105 8.30 -8.72 6.99
N LEU A 106 7.24 -8.16 7.57
CA LEU A 106 7.31 -7.25 8.72
C LEU A 106 7.90 -7.93 9.95
N PHE A 107 7.48 -9.16 10.24
CA PHE A 107 8.02 -9.96 11.34
C PHE A 107 9.52 -10.22 11.15
N LEU A 108 9.94 -10.67 9.97
CA LEU A 108 11.34 -10.89 9.64
C LEU A 108 12.16 -9.61 9.77
N PHE A 109 11.60 -8.47 9.37
CA PHE A 109 12.22 -7.17 9.53
C PHE A 109 12.47 -6.83 11.01
N PHE A 110 11.47 -7.04 11.88
CA PHE A 110 11.63 -6.82 13.31
C PHE A 110 12.65 -7.77 13.94
N CYS A 111 12.61 -9.07 13.61
CA CYS A 111 13.65 -10.01 14.05
C CYS A 111 15.03 -9.52 13.63
N GLN A 112 15.19 -9.06 12.39
CA GLN A 112 16.47 -8.57 11.91
C GLN A 112 16.92 -7.30 12.65
N LEU A 113 16.00 -6.42 13.02
CA LEU A 113 16.32 -5.18 13.76
C LEU A 113 16.92 -5.46 15.15
N PHE A 114 16.43 -6.48 15.84
CA PHE A 114 16.88 -6.84 17.19
C PHE A 114 18.03 -7.87 17.22
N THR A 115 18.12 -8.74 16.21
CA THR A 115 19.06 -9.87 16.22
C THR A 115 20.38 -9.59 15.46
N LEU A 116 20.44 -8.58 14.58
CA LEU A 116 21.66 -8.32 13.82
C LEU A 116 22.74 -7.57 14.63
N GLN A 117 23.88 -8.23 14.86
CA GLN A 117 25.16 -7.53 14.92
C GLN A 117 25.37 -6.81 13.58
N LYS A 118 25.67 -5.50 13.63
CA LYS A 118 25.89 -4.57 12.51
C LYS A 118 26.34 -5.27 11.20
N GLY A 119 25.42 -5.58 10.28
CA GLY A 119 25.76 -6.09 8.94
C GLY A 119 24.90 -7.19 8.29
N GLY A 120 23.81 -7.68 8.93
CA GLY A 120 22.96 -8.69 8.28
C GLY A 120 22.06 -8.13 7.15
N ARG A 121 21.64 -9.02 6.25
CA ARG A 121 20.98 -8.67 4.97
C ARG A 121 19.46 -8.73 5.09
N PHE A 122 18.76 -7.62 4.81
CA PHE A 122 17.29 -7.53 4.70
C PHE A 122 16.70 -8.18 3.43
N PHE A 123 17.44 -9.08 2.79
CA PHE A 123 17.07 -9.65 1.49
C PHE A 123 15.78 -10.47 1.57
N LEU A 124 15.65 -11.32 2.59
CA LEU A 124 14.49 -12.20 2.74
C LEU A 124 13.20 -11.39 2.99
N THR A 125 13.28 -10.36 3.84
CA THR A 125 12.21 -9.39 4.06
C THR A 125 11.78 -8.73 2.75
N GLY A 126 12.75 -8.20 1.98
CA GLY A 126 12.45 -7.58 0.69
C GLY A 126 11.75 -8.51 -0.30
N VAL A 127 12.20 -9.78 -0.40
CA VAL A 127 11.58 -10.78 -1.29
C VAL A 127 10.13 -11.04 -0.92
N PHE A 128 9.82 -11.29 0.36
CA PHE A 128 8.43 -11.52 0.78
C PHE A 128 7.55 -10.29 0.55
N GLN A 129 8.09 -9.07 0.73
CA GLN A 129 7.36 -7.85 0.43
C GLN A 129 7.07 -7.66 -1.06
N ILE A 130 8.02 -8.03 -1.93
CA ILE A 130 7.80 -8.02 -3.40
C ILE A 130 6.78 -9.09 -3.79
N LEU A 131 6.83 -10.29 -3.19
CA LEU A 131 5.79 -11.30 -3.43
C LEU A 131 4.41 -10.79 -3.02
N ALA A 132 4.30 -10.14 -1.86
CA ALA A 132 3.06 -9.50 -1.43
C ALA A 132 2.54 -8.48 -2.46
N SER A 133 3.42 -7.64 -3.02
CA SER A 133 3.02 -6.66 -4.04
C SER A 133 2.56 -7.31 -5.35
N LEU A 134 3.19 -8.42 -5.76
CA LEU A 134 2.77 -9.18 -6.94
C LEU A 134 1.38 -9.82 -6.76
N PHE A 135 1.06 -10.33 -5.57
CA PHE A 135 -0.24 -10.93 -5.30
C PHE A 135 -1.36 -9.89 -5.28
N VAL A 136 -1.18 -8.74 -4.62
CA VAL A 136 -2.20 -7.67 -4.66
C VAL A 136 -2.37 -7.12 -6.08
N MET A 137 -1.29 -6.94 -6.84
CA MET A 137 -1.36 -6.51 -8.24
C MET A 137 -2.18 -7.52 -9.07
N SER A 138 -1.89 -8.81 -8.92
CA SER A 138 -2.59 -9.87 -9.65
C SER A 138 -4.08 -9.90 -9.28
N GLY A 139 -4.41 -9.81 -7.99
CA GLY A 139 -5.80 -9.76 -7.52
C GLY A 139 -6.56 -8.55 -8.07
N ALA A 140 -5.96 -7.36 -8.02
CA ALA A 140 -6.55 -6.13 -8.53
C ALA A 140 -6.74 -6.18 -10.07
N VAL A 141 -5.77 -6.72 -10.81
CA VAL A 141 -5.88 -6.89 -12.27
C VAL A 141 -6.99 -7.86 -12.65
N ILE A 142 -7.04 -9.04 -12.02
CA ILE A 142 -8.11 -10.03 -12.27
C ILE A 142 -9.48 -9.40 -11.99
N TYR A 143 -9.61 -8.68 -10.87
CA TYR A 143 -10.85 -7.98 -10.56
C TYR A 143 -11.22 -6.95 -11.64
N THR A 144 -10.24 -6.16 -12.10
CA THR A 144 -10.47 -5.15 -13.15
C THR A 144 -10.96 -5.77 -14.46
N VAL A 145 -10.39 -6.92 -14.85
CA VAL A 145 -10.72 -7.59 -16.10
C VAL A 145 -12.07 -8.30 -16.02
N MET A 146 -12.39 -8.93 -14.90
CA MET A 146 -13.59 -9.76 -14.75
C MET A 146 -14.82 -8.97 -14.27
N SER A 147 -14.63 -7.86 -13.56
CA SER A 147 -15.72 -7.07 -12.98
C SER A 147 -16.75 -6.60 -14.02
N PRO A 148 -16.38 -6.07 -15.21
CA PRO A 148 -17.36 -5.56 -16.17
C PRO A 148 -18.32 -6.63 -16.74
N GLU A 149 -17.96 -7.91 -16.68
CA GLU A 149 -18.82 -9.00 -17.16
C GLU A 149 -19.90 -9.41 -16.15
N TRP A 150 -19.71 -9.07 -14.86
CA TRP A 150 -20.54 -9.56 -13.75
C TRP A 150 -21.19 -8.45 -12.93
N VAL A 151 -20.60 -7.26 -12.93
CA VAL A 151 -21.08 -6.09 -12.21
C VAL A 151 -21.97 -5.27 -13.15
N PRO A 152 -23.21 -4.93 -12.76
CA PRO A 152 -24.07 -4.09 -13.58
C PRO A 152 -23.44 -2.73 -13.88
N ASP A 153 -23.70 -2.17 -15.07
CA ASP A 153 -23.18 -0.85 -15.50
C ASP A 153 -23.55 0.31 -14.56
N SER A 154 -24.57 0.13 -13.71
CA SER A 154 -24.98 1.09 -12.69
C SER A 154 -24.07 1.14 -11.45
N GLU A 155 -23.14 0.20 -11.31
CA GLU A 155 -22.20 0.12 -10.20
C GLU A 155 -20.78 0.49 -10.67
N ALA A 156 -20.02 1.16 -9.80
CA ALA A 156 -18.68 1.63 -10.08
C ALA A 156 -17.65 1.04 -9.12
N PHE A 157 -16.38 1.03 -9.53
CA PHE A 157 -15.28 0.67 -8.65
C PHE A 157 -15.27 1.57 -7.41
N GLY A 158 -15.30 0.93 -6.24
CA GLY A 158 -15.30 1.61 -4.95
C GLY A 158 -13.90 1.94 -4.45
N TRP A 159 -13.83 2.68 -3.35
CA TRP A 159 -12.56 3.17 -2.81
C TRP A 159 -11.68 2.05 -2.24
N ALA A 160 -12.24 0.92 -1.78
CA ALA A 160 -11.45 -0.20 -1.29
C ALA A 160 -10.62 -0.86 -2.40
N TYR A 161 -11.15 -0.89 -3.63
CA TYR A 161 -10.41 -1.30 -4.83
C TYR A 161 -9.27 -0.31 -5.15
N ILE A 162 -9.51 0.99 -5.03
CA ILE A 162 -8.47 2.02 -5.21
C ILE A 162 -7.35 1.83 -4.17
N MET A 163 -7.70 1.52 -2.91
CA MET A 163 -6.71 1.24 -1.87
C MET A 163 -5.81 0.04 -2.21
N ALA A 164 -6.31 -1.00 -2.90
CA ALA A 164 -5.47 -2.11 -3.38
C ALA A 164 -4.42 -1.62 -4.39
N TRP A 165 -4.83 -0.76 -5.33
CA TRP A 165 -3.93 -0.16 -6.33
C TRP A 165 -2.93 0.81 -5.72
N VAL A 166 -3.27 1.48 -4.61
CA VAL A 166 -2.32 2.31 -3.84
C VAL A 166 -1.38 1.43 -3.00
N ALA A 167 -1.88 0.33 -2.43
CA ALA A 167 -1.08 -0.61 -1.66
C ALA A 167 0.01 -1.29 -2.51
N PHE A 168 -0.29 -1.62 -3.78
CA PHE A 168 0.66 -2.24 -4.71
C PHE A 168 2.00 -1.50 -4.82
N PRO A 169 2.08 -0.23 -5.28
CA PRO A 169 3.33 0.48 -5.43
C PRO A 169 4.00 0.73 -4.07
N LEU A 170 3.25 0.97 -2.99
CA LEU A 170 3.85 1.15 -1.66
C LEU A 170 4.53 -0.13 -1.17
N ALA A 171 3.89 -1.29 -1.35
CA ALA A 171 4.49 -2.59 -1.04
C ALA A 171 5.70 -2.88 -1.94
N LEU A 172 5.60 -2.62 -3.25
CA LEU A 172 6.70 -2.84 -4.18
C LEU A 172 7.91 -1.95 -3.87
N ILE A 173 7.70 -0.65 -3.66
CA ILE A 173 8.78 0.30 -3.30
C ILE A 173 9.42 -0.12 -1.97
N SER A 174 8.62 -0.47 -0.97
CA SER A 174 9.13 -0.98 0.32
C SER A 174 10.04 -2.21 0.11
N GLY A 175 9.56 -3.20 -0.66
CA GLY A 175 10.33 -4.40 -1.01
C GLY A 175 11.62 -4.10 -1.76
N LEU A 176 11.58 -3.21 -2.75
CA LEU A 176 12.76 -2.81 -3.51
C LEU A 176 13.78 -2.10 -2.63
N ILE A 177 13.36 -1.21 -1.74
CA ILE A 177 14.29 -0.53 -0.83
C ILE A 177 14.97 -1.55 0.10
N TYR A 178 14.23 -2.53 0.65
CA TYR A 178 14.83 -3.62 1.45
C TYR A 178 15.91 -4.39 0.68
N VAL A 179 15.72 -4.63 -0.62
CA VAL A 179 16.71 -5.32 -1.47
C VAL A 179 17.88 -4.41 -1.83
N ILE A 180 17.62 -3.14 -2.18
CA ILE A 180 18.64 -2.18 -2.68
C ILE A 180 19.60 -1.73 -1.58
N LEU A 181 19.15 -1.60 -0.33
CA LEU A 181 20.03 -1.26 0.79
C LEU A 181 21.19 -2.25 0.98
N ARG A 182 21.11 -3.45 0.40
CA ARG A 182 22.20 -4.42 0.34
C ARG A 182 23.37 -3.99 -0.57
N LYS A 183 23.15 -3.10 -1.54
CA LYS A 183 24.11 -2.83 -2.63
C LYS A 183 25.16 -1.74 -2.32
N ARG A 184 25.22 -1.24 -1.08
CA ARG A 184 26.08 -0.12 -0.66
C ARG A 184 27.13 -0.53 0.39
N GLU A 185 27.65 -1.74 0.27
CA GLU A 185 28.95 -2.13 0.82
C GLU A 185 29.91 -2.38 -0.34
#